data_AF-C6W0M5-F1
#
_entry.id   AF-C6W0M5-F1
#
_cell.length_a   1.000
_cell.length_b   1.000
_cell.length_c   1.000
_cell.angle_alpha   90.00
_cell.angle_beta   90.00
_cell.angle_gamma   90.00
#
_symmetry.space_group_name_H-M   'P 1'
#
loop_
_entity.id
_entity.type
_entity.pdbx_description
1 polymer ?
#
loop_
_entity_poly.entity_id
_entity_poly.type
_entity_poly.pdbx_seq_one_letter_code
_entity_poly.pdbx_strand_id
1 'polypeptide(L)'
;MNEDLLSFIWRFQYFEKKGLQTDQNRPLSIIRPGHRNHNAGPDFPDARLMIDGVLWVGCVEIHVRSSDWFVHEHQHNGAYDGVILHVVWENDVPATRRDGTTVPTLVLNGLVTTSVIERYRLLQDEKETVPCHSQFAAVSQIQKYAMLDRVLLERLERKALEIQHLLDTNQQDWEQTAYQWLGRHFGHKLNDAPFLRLTTIVPWKVIRKHADRLIQVEALLFGCAGLISEDSEDVYIRQLQQEFRFLSAKYKLHDRIMQPHEWKYARLRPAGFPTVRMAQFARLLCNTGGFLNRVVVSEHFNEVRDLFRISQSTYWREHFIAGRKARKPVPALGQEAADLLIVNAAVPLLVACSRQRQQPELLDKAIYWLSEISAEDNRITREWASLGMRVKTAADSQALIEWFNNYCTPRRCLECTVGGALIRGT
;
A
#
# COMPACT_ATOMS: atom_id res chain seq x y z
N MET A 1 -24.43 19.58 -1.38
CA MET A 1 -23.90 18.96 -0.15
C MET A 1 -23.64 17.50 -0.47
N ASN A 2 -22.68 16.84 0.18
CA ASN A 2 -22.50 15.39 0.09
C ASN A 2 -22.25 14.80 1.49
N GLU A 3 -22.44 13.49 1.64
CA GLU A 3 -22.35 12.80 2.93
C GLU A 3 -20.94 12.79 3.50
N ASP A 4 -19.91 12.74 2.64
CA ASP A 4 -18.51 12.82 3.09
C ASP A 4 -18.22 14.12 3.84
N LEU A 5 -18.64 15.26 3.29
CA LEU A 5 -18.48 16.56 3.94
C LEU A 5 -19.34 16.65 5.20
N LEU A 6 -20.57 16.12 5.17
CA LEU A 6 -21.46 16.13 6.32
C LEU A 6 -20.90 15.28 7.47
N SER A 7 -20.36 14.10 7.15
CA SER A 7 -19.64 13.22 8.07
C SER A 7 -18.40 13.88 8.64
N PHE A 8 -17.65 14.61 7.84
CA PHE A 8 -16.51 15.39 8.31
C PHE A 8 -16.94 16.49 9.29
N ILE A 9 -17.98 17.25 8.93
CA ILE A 9 -18.56 18.32 9.75
C ILE A 9 -19.04 17.75 11.09
N TRP A 10 -19.75 16.61 11.07
CA TRP A 10 -20.19 15.93 12.27
C TRP A 10 -19.01 15.45 13.12
N ARG A 11 -18.12 14.65 12.54
CA ARG A 11 -16.98 14.05 13.25
C ARG A 11 -16.17 15.07 14.05
N PHE A 12 -15.91 16.22 13.45
CA PHE A 12 -15.08 17.26 14.05
C PHE A 12 -15.88 18.45 14.59
N GLN A 13 -17.22 18.37 14.53
CA GLN A 13 -18.15 19.30 15.15
C GLN A 13 -18.04 20.75 14.62
N TYR A 14 -17.94 20.92 13.29
CA TYR A 14 -17.83 22.23 12.61
C TYR A 14 -19.18 22.89 12.29
N PHE A 15 -19.95 23.15 13.35
CA PHE A 15 -21.23 23.83 13.28
C PHE A 15 -21.51 24.52 14.62
N GLU A 16 -22.46 25.45 14.63
CA GLU A 16 -22.90 26.10 15.86
C GLU A 16 -23.52 25.07 16.81
N LYS A 17 -23.00 24.99 18.04
CA LYS A 17 -23.41 24.01 19.05
C LYS A 17 -24.30 24.62 20.12
N LYS A 18 -24.40 25.95 20.18
CA LYS A 18 -25.22 26.63 21.17
C LYS A 18 -26.71 26.43 20.84
N GLY A 19 -27.43 25.84 21.78
CA GLY A 19 -28.88 25.65 21.65
C GLY A 19 -29.27 24.62 20.59
N LEU A 20 -28.45 23.60 20.36
CA LEU A 20 -28.82 22.48 19.48
C LEU A 20 -30.13 21.86 19.95
N GLN A 21 -31.00 21.56 18.98
CA GLN A 21 -32.28 20.91 19.21
C GLN A 21 -32.51 19.87 18.12
N THR A 22 -33.31 18.86 18.43
CA THR A 22 -33.81 17.92 17.43
C THR A 22 -34.97 18.54 16.65
N ASP A 23 -35.41 17.87 15.58
CA ASP A 23 -36.61 18.15 14.79
C ASP A 23 -37.91 18.29 15.60
N GLN A 24 -37.90 17.79 16.85
CA GLN A 24 -39.00 17.87 17.81
C GLN A 24 -38.76 18.92 18.91
N ASN A 25 -37.85 19.87 18.69
CA ASN A 25 -37.45 20.92 19.63
C ASN A 25 -36.87 20.42 20.96
N ARG A 26 -36.38 19.18 21.01
CA ARG A 26 -35.77 18.61 22.23
C ARG A 26 -34.33 19.11 22.34
N PRO A 27 -33.91 19.66 23.51
CA PRO A 27 -32.52 20.09 23.70
C PRO A 27 -31.53 18.95 23.45
N LEU A 28 -30.49 19.22 22.67
CA LEU A 28 -29.45 18.26 22.29
C LEU A 28 -28.08 18.80 22.75
N SER A 29 -27.25 17.95 23.33
CA SER A 29 -25.81 18.22 23.45
C SER A 29 -24.98 16.97 23.15
N ILE A 30 -23.84 17.20 22.50
CA ILE A 30 -23.01 16.13 21.96
C ILE A 30 -21.85 15.93 22.94
N ILE A 31 -21.86 14.81 23.66
CA ILE A 31 -20.78 14.43 24.59
C ILE A 31 -19.67 13.73 23.82
N ARG A 32 -20.04 12.83 22.89
CA ARG A 32 -19.13 12.15 21.96
C ARG A 32 -19.85 11.92 20.62
N PRO A 33 -19.29 12.36 19.48
CA PRO A 33 -19.94 12.19 18.18
C PRO A 33 -19.93 10.73 17.66
N GLY A 34 -19.16 9.84 18.30
CA GLY A 34 -18.89 8.47 17.82
C GLY A 34 -17.60 8.37 17.02
N HIS A 35 -17.33 7.20 16.46
CA HIS A 35 -16.19 6.93 15.59
C HIS A 35 -16.64 6.69 14.16
N ARG A 36 -16.03 7.35 13.17
CA ARG A 36 -16.36 7.12 11.77
C ARG A 36 -16.15 5.64 11.42
N ASN A 37 -17.22 4.99 10.99
CA ASN A 37 -17.22 3.64 10.46
C ASN A 37 -16.97 3.70 8.94
N HIS A 38 -16.13 2.80 8.45
CA HIS A 38 -15.87 2.62 7.01
C HIS A 38 -16.39 1.26 6.52
N ASN A 39 -16.96 0.46 7.41
CA ASN A 39 -17.53 -0.86 7.14
C ASN A 39 -19.06 -0.77 7.17
N ALA A 40 -19.72 -1.91 6.98
CA ALA A 40 -21.18 -1.99 7.08
C ALA A 40 -21.70 -1.57 8.46
N GLY A 41 -22.92 -1.03 8.48
CA GLY A 41 -23.60 -0.52 9.68
C GLY A 41 -23.55 1.00 9.77
N PRO A 42 -24.05 1.57 10.89
CA PRO A 42 -24.18 3.02 11.02
C PRO A 42 -22.86 3.80 10.89
N ASP A 43 -22.95 5.05 10.45
CA ASP A 43 -21.79 5.90 10.17
C ASP A 43 -20.90 6.18 11.39
N PHE A 44 -21.51 6.36 12.56
CA PHE A 44 -20.81 6.73 13.80
C PHE A 44 -21.28 5.92 15.00
N PRO A 45 -20.79 4.69 15.20
CA PRO A 45 -20.98 3.93 16.44
C PRO A 45 -20.37 4.61 17.66
N ASP A 46 -20.81 4.17 18.84
CA ASP A 46 -20.36 4.63 20.17
C ASP A 46 -20.51 6.14 20.44
N ALA A 47 -21.53 6.75 19.83
CA ALA A 47 -21.94 8.11 20.12
C ALA A 47 -22.56 8.21 21.52
N ARG A 48 -22.34 9.35 22.18
CA ARG A 48 -22.91 9.70 23.49
C ARG A 48 -23.53 11.07 23.41
N LEU A 49 -24.84 11.15 23.56
CA LEU A 49 -25.62 12.37 23.35
C LEU A 49 -26.54 12.61 24.54
N MET A 50 -26.67 13.85 24.98
CA MET A 50 -27.71 14.24 25.94
C MET A 50 -28.90 14.77 25.12
N ILE A 51 -30.05 14.11 25.20
CA ILE A 51 -31.29 14.52 24.53
C ILE A 51 -32.36 14.67 25.60
N ASP A 52 -32.90 15.89 25.76
CA ASP A 52 -33.93 16.22 26.74
C ASP A 52 -33.56 15.82 28.19
N GLY A 53 -32.29 16.03 28.56
CA GLY A 53 -31.77 15.71 29.90
C GLY A 53 -31.46 14.22 30.14
N VAL A 54 -31.66 13.34 29.15
CA VAL A 54 -31.31 11.92 29.22
C VAL A 54 -30.04 11.63 28.41
N LEU A 55 -29.11 10.88 29.00
CA LEU A 55 -27.91 10.41 28.30
C LEU A 55 -28.23 9.17 27.46
N TRP A 56 -28.07 9.31 26.15
CA TRP A 56 -28.18 8.23 25.16
C TRP A 56 -26.80 7.73 24.75
N VAL A 57 -26.68 6.41 24.61
CA VAL A 57 -25.50 5.73 24.07
C VAL A 57 -25.96 4.86 22.90
N GLY A 58 -25.36 5.05 21.72
CA GLY A 58 -25.77 4.35 20.50
C GLY A 58 -25.02 4.85 19.28
N CYS A 59 -25.67 4.79 18.12
CA CYS A 59 -25.09 5.18 16.84
C CYS A 59 -25.65 6.50 16.33
N VAL A 60 -24.89 7.20 15.50
CA VAL A 60 -25.36 8.32 14.68
C VAL A 60 -25.29 7.90 13.22
N GLU A 61 -26.33 8.23 12.48
CA GLU A 61 -26.41 8.04 11.02
C GLU A 61 -26.43 9.38 10.30
N ILE A 62 -25.84 9.45 9.11
CA ILE A 62 -25.69 10.70 8.35
C ILE A 62 -26.19 10.55 6.93
N HIS A 63 -27.12 11.41 6.53
CA HIS A 63 -27.56 11.52 5.14
C HIS A 63 -27.65 12.96 4.68
N VAL A 64 -27.64 13.20 3.37
CA VAL A 64 -27.98 14.55 2.88
C VAL A 64 -29.45 14.85 3.18
N ARG A 65 -30.35 13.91 2.89
CA ARG A 65 -31.78 14.05 3.18
C ARG A 65 -32.24 12.98 4.16
N SER A 66 -33.20 13.32 5.02
CA SER A 66 -33.79 12.32 5.91
C SER A 66 -34.49 11.17 5.16
N SER A 67 -35.05 11.43 3.98
CA SER A 67 -35.67 10.42 3.11
C SER A 67 -34.71 9.34 2.63
N ASP A 68 -33.39 9.61 2.60
CA ASP A 68 -32.37 8.63 2.23
C ASP A 68 -32.34 7.44 3.21
N TRP A 69 -32.84 7.63 4.45
CA TRP A 69 -33.08 6.53 5.40
C TRP A 69 -33.91 5.38 4.80
N PHE A 70 -34.92 5.73 4.01
CA PHE A 70 -35.81 4.76 3.36
C PHE A 70 -35.23 4.22 2.05
N VAL A 71 -34.46 5.04 1.34
CA VAL A 71 -33.73 4.63 0.13
C VAL A 71 -32.71 3.54 0.45
N HIS A 72 -32.06 3.63 1.61
CA HIS A 72 -31.11 2.64 2.11
C HIS A 72 -31.75 1.52 2.95
N GLU A 73 -33.09 1.46 2.99
CA GLU A 73 -33.87 0.42 3.68
C GLU A 73 -33.53 0.24 5.17
N HIS A 74 -33.06 1.30 5.84
CA HIS A 74 -32.65 1.23 7.25
C HIS A 74 -33.83 0.95 8.19
N GLN A 75 -35.04 1.36 7.80
CA GLN A 75 -36.30 1.04 8.50
C GLN A 75 -36.61 -0.47 8.56
N HIS A 76 -35.88 -1.31 7.82
CA HIS A 76 -36.01 -2.77 7.83
C HIS A 76 -34.74 -3.47 8.35
N ASN A 77 -33.66 -2.72 8.62
CA ASN A 77 -32.36 -3.26 8.96
C ASN A 77 -32.04 -3.12 10.46
N GLY A 78 -31.90 -4.24 11.16
CA GLY A 78 -31.64 -4.26 12.60
C GLY A 78 -30.31 -3.69 13.05
N ALA A 79 -29.34 -3.52 12.14
CA ALA A 79 -28.10 -2.82 12.45
C ALA A 79 -28.32 -1.33 12.81
N TYR A 80 -29.47 -0.75 12.40
CA TYR A 80 -29.78 0.67 12.60
C TYR A 80 -30.77 0.93 13.75
N ASP A 81 -31.25 -0.11 14.43
CA ASP A 81 -32.12 0.07 15.61
C ASP A 81 -31.41 0.84 16.73
N GLY A 82 -30.08 0.70 16.81
CA GLY A 82 -29.22 1.43 17.76
C GLY A 82 -28.96 2.89 17.40
N VAL A 83 -29.49 3.41 16.29
CA VAL A 83 -29.31 4.82 15.91
C VAL A 83 -30.12 5.71 16.86
N ILE A 84 -29.41 6.55 17.62
CA ILE A 84 -29.97 7.46 18.62
C ILE A 84 -30.15 8.89 18.08
N LEU A 85 -29.52 9.21 16.95
CA LEU A 85 -29.66 10.49 16.27
C LEU A 85 -29.42 10.30 14.77
N HIS A 86 -30.30 10.87 13.94
CA HIS A 86 -30.09 11.01 12.51
C HIS A 86 -29.62 12.44 12.22
N VAL A 87 -28.44 12.60 11.63
CA VAL A 87 -27.89 13.91 11.30
C VAL A 87 -28.04 14.13 9.80
N VAL A 88 -28.73 15.19 9.42
CA VAL A 88 -29.06 15.46 8.01
C VAL A 88 -28.73 16.88 7.61
N TRP A 89 -28.56 17.10 6.30
CA TRP A 89 -28.55 18.45 5.76
C TRP A 89 -29.97 19.01 5.61
N GLU A 90 -30.91 18.18 5.16
CA GLU A 90 -32.31 18.51 4.92
C GLU A 90 -33.22 17.46 5.58
N ASN A 91 -34.21 17.90 6.36
CA ASN A 91 -35.19 17.01 6.99
C ASN A 91 -36.54 17.13 6.26
N ASP A 92 -36.78 16.23 5.32
CA ASP A 92 -37.95 16.16 4.43
C ASP A 92 -38.99 15.12 4.86
N VAL A 93 -38.58 14.02 5.51
CA VAL A 93 -39.44 12.92 5.96
C VAL A 93 -38.92 12.36 7.29
N PRO A 94 -39.77 12.17 8.32
CA PRO A 94 -39.33 11.58 9.59
C PRO A 94 -38.79 10.16 9.42
N ALA A 95 -37.53 9.93 9.80
CA ALA A 95 -36.93 8.60 9.82
C ALA A 95 -37.53 7.72 10.93
N THR A 96 -37.80 6.46 10.63
CA THR A 96 -38.39 5.50 11.57
C THR A 96 -37.57 4.22 11.68
N ARG A 97 -37.42 3.71 12.90
CA ARG A 97 -36.81 2.40 13.17
C ARG A 97 -37.80 1.27 12.82
N ARG A 98 -37.33 0.03 12.88
CA ARG A 98 -38.15 -1.17 12.64
C ARG A 98 -39.37 -1.28 13.56
N ASP A 99 -39.26 -0.77 14.79
CA ASP A 99 -40.34 -0.77 15.78
C ASP A 99 -41.36 0.37 15.57
N GLY A 100 -41.18 1.20 14.54
CA GLY A 100 -42.03 2.34 14.21
C GLY A 100 -41.72 3.60 15.01
N THR A 101 -40.77 3.56 15.96
CA THR A 101 -40.34 4.77 16.68
C THR A 101 -39.60 5.72 15.76
N THR A 102 -39.83 7.02 15.92
CA THR A 102 -39.09 8.05 15.17
C THR A 102 -37.67 8.17 15.71
N VAL A 103 -36.71 8.34 14.80
CA VAL A 103 -35.33 8.66 15.15
C VAL A 103 -35.26 10.17 15.36
N PRO A 104 -34.76 10.68 16.51
CA PRO A 104 -34.53 12.11 16.67
C PRO A 104 -33.57 12.62 15.58
N THR A 105 -33.91 13.73 14.93
CA THR A 105 -33.13 14.24 13.79
C THR A 105 -32.50 15.59 14.10
N LEU A 106 -31.22 15.77 13.77
CA LEU A 106 -30.53 17.05 13.81
C LEU A 106 -30.30 17.55 12.37
N VAL A 107 -30.76 18.77 12.08
CA VAL A 107 -30.54 19.43 10.80
C VAL A 107 -29.33 20.35 10.88
N LEU A 108 -28.30 20.12 10.06
CA LEU A 108 -27.07 20.92 10.05
C LEU A 108 -27.13 22.14 9.11
N ASN A 109 -28.08 22.17 8.17
CA ASN A 109 -28.27 23.35 7.33
C ASN A 109 -28.67 24.57 8.19
N GLY A 110 -27.97 25.69 8.00
CA GLY A 110 -28.09 26.88 8.85
C GLY A 110 -27.21 26.87 10.10
N LEU A 111 -26.66 25.72 10.53
CA LEU A 111 -25.71 25.63 11.65
C LEU A 111 -24.24 25.63 11.20
N VAL A 112 -23.98 25.15 9.97
CA VAL A 112 -22.63 25.08 9.40
C VAL A 112 -22.23 26.42 8.79
N THR A 113 -21.04 26.91 9.14
CA THR A 113 -20.49 28.14 8.54
C THR A 113 -20.18 27.92 7.06
N THR A 114 -20.64 28.83 6.19
CA THR A 114 -20.44 28.78 4.73
C THR A 114 -18.96 28.60 4.33
N SER A 115 -18.05 29.20 5.09
CA SER A 115 -16.60 29.11 4.82
C SER A 115 -16.04 27.69 4.85
N VAL A 116 -16.63 26.77 5.63
CA VAL A 116 -16.24 25.35 5.65
C VAL A 116 -16.55 24.69 4.30
N ILE A 117 -17.73 24.95 3.77
CA ILE A 117 -18.21 24.41 2.49
C ILE A 117 -17.39 25.00 1.33
N GLU A 118 -17.14 26.30 1.37
CA GLU A 118 -16.32 27.00 0.36
C GLU A 118 -14.89 26.48 0.34
N ARG A 119 -14.23 26.34 1.49
CA ARG A 119 -12.86 25.80 1.57
C ARG A 119 -12.78 24.36 1.05
N TYR A 120 -13.78 23.53 1.36
CA TYR A 120 -13.84 22.18 0.79
C TYR A 120 -14.00 22.20 -0.74
N ARG A 121 -14.91 23.02 -1.27
CA ARG A 121 -15.09 23.18 -2.73
C ARG A 121 -13.81 23.63 -3.40
N LEU A 122 -13.10 24.62 -2.84
CA LEU A 122 -11.82 25.09 -3.39
C LEU A 122 -10.80 23.97 -3.51
N LEU A 123 -10.71 23.05 -2.54
CA LEU A 123 -9.85 21.88 -2.65
C LEU A 123 -10.34 20.90 -3.72
N GLN A 124 -11.64 20.70 -3.85
CA GLN A 124 -12.17 19.76 -4.85
C GLN A 124 -12.08 20.28 -6.29
N ASP A 125 -12.17 21.60 -6.50
CA ASP A 125 -12.18 22.23 -7.81
C ASP A 125 -10.78 22.57 -8.35
N GLU A 126 -9.72 22.43 -7.51
CA GLU A 126 -8.34 22.70 -7.89
C GLU A 126 -7.88 21.82 -9.06
N LYS A 127 -7.13 22.35 -10.02
CA LYS A 127 -6.70 21.58 -11.21
C LYS A 127 -5.44 20.77 -10.96
N GLU A 128 -4.63 21.21 -10.01
CA GLU A 128 -3.40 20.52 -9.61
C GLU A 128 -3.71 19.14 -9.01
N THR A 129 -2.74 18.21 -9.14
CA THR A 129 -2.93 16.85 -8.60
C THR A 129 -2.88 16.85 -7.07
N VAL A 130 -2.08 17.74 -6.47
CA VAL A 130 -2.11 18.00 -5.02
C VAL A 130 -3.17 19.08 -4.76
N PRO A 131 -4.36 18.74 -4.21
CA PRO A 131 -5.47 19.70 -4.18
C PRO A 131 -5.24 20.90 -3.26
N CYS A 132 -4.34 20.74 -2.29
CA CYS A 132 -3.94 21.81 -1.39
C CYS A 132 -2.75 22.64 -1.91
N HIS A 133 -2.32 22.48 -3.18
CA HIS A 133 -1.12 23.08 -3.77
C HIS A 133 -0.91 24.56 -3.35
N SER A 134 -1.90 25.42 -3.61
CA SER A 134 -1.85 26.86 -3.34
C SER A 134 -1.84 27.24 -1.84
N GLN A 135 -2.33 26.35 -0.98
CA GLN A 135 -2.51 26.59 0.46
C GLN A 135 -1.56 25.76 1.32
N PHE A 136 -0.78 24.86 0.72
CA PHE A 136 0.04 23.88 1.42
C PHE A 136 1.07 24.57 2.32
N ALA A 137 1.66 25.68 1.86
CA ALA A 137 2.63 26.45 2.64
C ALA A 137 2.06 26.97 3.97
N ALA A 138 0.76 27.32 4.01
CA ALA A 138 0.10 27.88 5.20
C ALA A 138 -0.16 26.84 6.31
N VAL A 139 -0.15 25.55 5.98
CA VAL A 139 -0.37 24.49 6.97
C VAL A 139 0.88 24.27 7.82
N SER A 140 0.69 24.13 9.13
CA SER A 140 1.79 23.92 10.08
C SER A 140 2.64 22.69 9.74
N GLN A 141 3.94 22.74 10.06
CA GLN A 141 4.84 21.60 9.83
C GLN A 141 4.42 20.37 10.63
N ILE A 142 3.92 20.55 11.86
CA ILE A 142 3.45 19.44 12.71
C ILE A 142 2.34 18.65 12.01
N GLN A 143 1.36 19.32 11.39
CA GLN A 143 0.29 18.65 10.66
C GLN A 143 0.78 17.93 9.39
N LYS A 144 1.78 18.49 8.70
CA LYS A 144 2.41 17.87 7.52
C LYS A 144 3.17 16.60 7.90
N TYR A 145 4.00 16.65 8.94
CA TYR A 145 4.74 15.47 9.41
C TYR A 145 3.81 14.42 10.03
N ALA A 146 2.78 14.81 10.79
CA ALA A 146 1.78 13.88 11.28
C ALA A 146 1.03 13.15 10.14
N MET A 147 0.78 13.84 9.02
CA MET A 147 0.25 13.19 7.82
C MET A 147 1.25 12.22 7.22
N LEU A 148 2.52 12.62 7.12
CA LEU A 148 3.61 11.81 6.57
C LEU A 148 3.80 10.50 7.34
N ASP A 149 3.90 10.57 8.67
CA ASP A 149 4.07 9.41 9.54
C ASP A 149 2.88 8.45 9.40
N ARG A 150 1.66 9.00 9.36
CA ARG A 150 0.44 8.21 9.21
C ARG A 150 0.43 7.44 7.89
N VAL A 151 0.70 8.09 6.76
CA VAL A 151 0.66 7.42 5.46
C VAL A 151 1.83 6.46 5.25
N LEU A 152 2.97 6.67 5.92
CA LEU A 152 4.03 5.66 5.95
C LEU A 152 3.52 4.36 6.58
N LEU A 153 2.91 4.45 7.75
CA LEU A 153 2.36 3.28 8.45
C LEU A 153 1.23 2.62 7.64
N GLU A 154 0.32 3.41 7.05
CA GLU A 154 -0.73 2.89 6.16
C GLU A 154 -0.14 2.12 4.95
N ARG A 155 0.94 2.63 4.35
CA ARG A 155 1.64 1.95 3.26
C ARG A 155 2.21 0.62 3.70
N LEU A 156 2.91 0.61 4.84
CA LEU A 156 3.53 -0.60 5.40
C LEU A 156 2.46 -1.65 5.73
N GLU A 157 1.35 -1.23 6.32
CA GLU A 157 0.22 -2.12 6.62
C GLU A 157 -0.39 -2.71 5.35
N ARG A 158 -0.67 -1.87 4.35
CA ARG A 158 -1.22 -2.32 3.07
C ARG A 158 -0.31 -3.35 2.39
N LYS A 159 1.01 -3.13 2.45
CA LYS A 159 2.00 -4.08 1.91
C LYS A 159 2.08 -5.37 2.72
N ALA A 160 1.97 -5.29 4.05
CA ALA A 160 1.90 -6.47 4.90
C ALA A 160 0.64 -7.30 4.62
N LEU A 161 -0.50 -6.67 4.37
CA LEU A 161 -1.74 -7.36 3.96
C LEU A 161 -1.59 -8.05 2.60
N GLU A 162 -0.92 -7.44 1.61
CA GLU A 162 -0.59 -8.12 0.34
C GLU A 162 0.23 -9.41 0.59
N ILE A 163 1.19 -9.36 1.52
CA ILE A 163 2.01 -10.53 1.90
C ILE A 163 1.18 -11.56 2.64
N GLN A 164 0.27 -11.15 3.52
CA GLN A 164 -0.61 -12.05 4.24
C GLN A 164 -1.50 -12.85 3.27
N HIS A 165 -2.08 -12.20 2.27
CA HIS A 165 -2.85 -12.90 1.23
C HIS A 165 -1.99 -13.88 0.42
N LEU A 166 -0.73 -13.52 0.13
CA LEU A 166 0.21 -14.43 -0.53
C LEU A 166 0.57 -15.62 0.37
N LEU A 167 0.72 -15.39 1.67
CA LEU A 167 0.97 -16.41 2.68
C LEU A 167 -0.19 -17.41 2.78
N ASP A 168 -1.43 -16.91 2.77
CA ASP A 168 -2.63 -17.74 2.78
C ASP A 168 -2.70 -18.62 1.51
N THR A 169 -2.39 -18.04 0.35
CA THR A 169 -2.29 -18.76 -0.93
C THR A 169 -1.20 -19.84 -0.90
N ASN A 170 -0.10 -19.58 -0.20
CA ASN A 170 1.01 -20.52 0.00
C ASN A 170 0.80 -21.46 1.21
N GLN A 171 -0.41 -21.54 1.76
CA GLN A 171 -0.73 -22.44 2.88
C GLN A 171 0.18 -22.23 4.10
N GLN A 172 0.43 -20.97 4.45
CA GLN A 172 1.30 -20.55 5.56
C GLN A 172 2.78 -20.91 5.38
N ASP A 173 3.23 -21.24 4.16
CA ASP A 173 4.66 -21.44 3.85
C ASP A 173 5.37 -20.08 3.68
N TRP A 174 5.97 -19.62 4.78
CA TRP A 174 6.69 -18.34 4.85
C TRP A 174 7.91 -18.28 3.91
N GLU A 175 8.62 -19.38 3.73
CA GLU A 175 9.79 -19.42 2.86
C GLU A 175 9.39 -19.31 1.38
N GLN A 176 8.33 -20.01 0.97
CA GLN A 176 7.74 -19.85 -0.37
C GLN A 176 7.22 -18.42 -0.59
N THR A 177 6.57 -17.85 0.42
CA THR A 177 6.02 -16.49 0.37
C THR A 177 7.13 -15.45 0.23
N ALA A 178 8.17 -15.53 1.05
CA ALA A 178 9.31 -14.63 0.97
C ALA A 178 10.06 -14.76 -0.37
N TYR A 179 10.20 -15.99 -0.89
CA TYR A 179 10.78 -16.25 -2.21
C TYR A 179 9.99 -15.59 -3.34
N GLN A 180 8.66 -15.74 -3.35
CA GLN A 180 7.80 -15.13 -4.37
C GLN A 180 7.74 -13.60 -4.24
N TRP A 181 7.63 -13.09 -3.01
CA TRP A 181 7.60 -11.64 -2.75
C TRP A 181 8.90 -10.96 -3.16
N LEU A 182 10.05 -11.57 -2.81
CA LEU A 182 11.35 -11.11 -3.26
C LEU A 182 11.47 -11.19 -4.78
N GLY A 183 11.09 -12.33 -5.36
CA GLY A 183 11.13 -12.58 -6.80
C GLY A 183 10.38 -11.51 -7.57
N ARG A 184 9.12 -11.24 -7.20
CA ARG A 184 8.30 -10.15 -7.75
C ARG A 184 9.15 -8.88 -7.88
N HIS A 185 9.71 -8.38 -6.78
CA HIS A 185 10.41 -7.10 -6.77
C HIS A 185 11.79 -7.08 -7.44
N PHE A 186 12.40 -8.25 -7.73
CA PHE A 186 13.57 -8.34 -8.62
C PHE A 186 13.27 -7.87 -10.05
N GLY A 187 12.02 -7.99 -10.49
CA GLY A 187 11.54 -7.47 -11.76
C GLY A 187 11.42 -5.95 -11.83
N HIS A 188 11.45 -5.27 -10.68
CA HIS A 188 10.96 -3.90 -10.52
C HIS A 188 9.53 -3.74 -11.09
N LYS A 189 8.96 -2.54 -11.00
CA LYS A 189 7.57 -2.29 -11.44
C LYS A 189 7.22 -2.83 -12.84
N LEU A 190 8.16 -2.83 -13.78
CA LEU A 190 7.91 -3.26 -15.17
C LEU A 190 7.82 -4.79 -15.33
N ASN A 191 8.59 -5.57 -14.58
CA ASN A 191 8.61 -7.04 -14.69
C ASN A 191 8.17 -7.75 -13.40
N ASP A 192 7.55 -7.04 -12.44
CA ASP A 192 7.02 -7.62 -11.19
C ASP A 192 6.13 -8.84 -11.45
N ALA A 193 5.16 -8.73 -12.37
CA ALA A 193 4.22 -9.81 -12.67
C ALA A 193 4.89 -11.04 -13.34
N PRO A 194 5.72 -10.89 -14.39
CA PRO A 194 6.51 -11.99 -14.93
C PRO A 194 7.39 -12.70 -13.90
N PHE A 195 8.09 -11.95 -13.04
CA PHE A 195 8.93 -12.55 -12.00
C PHE A 195 8.10 -13.32 -10.96
N LEU A 196 6.97 -12.75 -10.49
CA LEU A 196 6.07 -13.45 -9.59
C LEU A 196 5.58 -14.76 -10.21
N ARG A 197 5.15 -14.72 -11.49
CA ARG A 197 4.73 -15.92 -12.23
C ARG A 197 5.85 -16.96 -12.29
N LEU A 198 7.08 -16.56 -12.59
CA LEU A 198 8.24 -17.45 -12.62
C LEU A 198 8.45 -18.15 -11.26
N THR A 199 8.40 -17.41 -10.16
CA THR A 199 8.54 -17.98 -8.80
C THR A 199 7.37 -18.87 -8.37
N THR A 200 6.21 -18.77 -9.02
CA THR A 200 5.08 -19.70 -8.85
C THR A 200 5.24 -20.95 -9.71
N ILE A 201 5.89 -20.84 -10.87
CA ILE A 201 6.21 -21.99 -11.73
C ILE A 201 7.30 -22.85 -11.10
N VAL A 202 8.33 -22.22 -10.53
CA VAL A 202 9.48 -22.89 -9.90
C VAL A 202 9.43 -22.67 -8.39
N PRO A 203 8.83 -23.58 -7.60
CA PRO A 203 8.70 -23.39 -6.16
C PRO A 203 10.05 -23.33 -5.45
N TRP A 204 10.11 -22.62 -4.33
CA TRP A 204 11.30 -22.51 -3.49
C TRP A 204 11.86 -23.88 -3.08
N LYS A 205 10.99 -24.85 -2.78
CA LYS A 205 11.39 -26.23 -2.43
C LYS A 205 12.17 -26.93 -3.54
N VAL A 206 11.97 -26.53 -4.81
CA VAL A 206 12.76 -27.01 -5.95
C VAL A 206 14.10 -26.30 -5.99
N ILE A 207 14.10 -24.96 -5.96
CA ILE A 207 15.33 -24.15 -5.94
C ILE A 207 16.28 -24.60 -4.81
N ARG A 208 15.76 -24.78 -3.60
CA ARG A 208 16.53 -25.14 -2.41
C ARG A 208 17.30 -26.46 -2.57
N LYS A 209 16.79 -27.41 -3.36
CA LYS A 209 17.48 -28.69 -3.64
C LYS A 209 18.71 -28.55 -4.56
N HIS A 210 18.87 -27.38 -5.18
CA HIS A 210 19.90 -27.09 -6.16
C HIS A 210 20.69 -25.82 -5.82
N ALA A 211 20.48 -25.24 -4.63
CA ALA A 211 21.08 -23.97 -4.23
C ALA A 211 22.62 -24.02 -4.12
N ASP A 212 23.21 -25.21 -4.05
CA ASP A 212 24.66 -25.45 -4.12
C ASP A 212 25.23 -25.35 -5.55
N ARG A 213 24.37 -25.36 -6.57
CA ARG A 213 24.75 -25.44 -7.99
C ARG A 213 24.08 -24.33 -8.79
N LEU A 214 24.78 -23.21 -8.91
CA LEU A 214 24.28 -22.01 -9.62
C LEU A 214 23.76 -22.31 -11.03
N ILE A 215 24.46 -23.15 -11.81
CA ILE A 215 24.04 -23.49 -13.18
C ILE A 215 22.68 -24.18 -13.22
N GLN A 216 22.32 -24.97 -12.20
CA GLN A 216 21.03 -25.66 -12.13
C GLN A 216 19.91 -24.70 -11.73
N VAL A 217 20.19 -23.76 -10.82
CA VAL A 217 19.26 -22.68 -10.45
C VAL A 217 19.02 -21.77 -11.66
N GLU A 218 20.08 -21.37 -12.37
CA GLU A 218 19.96 -20.61 -13.62
C GLU A 218 19.17 -21.41 -14.67
N ALA A 219 19.43 -22.71 -14.86
CA ALA A 219 18.70 -23.54 -15.82
C ALA A 219 17.20 -23.62 -15.50
N LEU A 220 16.82 -23.78 -14.23
CA LEU A 220 15.42 -23.76 -13.80
C LEU A 220 14.75 -22.42 -14.10
N LEU A 221 15.40 -21.31 -13.72
CA LEU A 221 14.81 -19.97 -13.88
C LEU A 221 14.74 -19.56 -15.35
N PHE A 222 15.85 -19.62 -16.09
CA PHE A 222 15.89 -19.23 -17.50
C PHE A 222 15.06 -20.17 -18.38
N GLY A 223 15.04 -21.47 -18.07
CA GLY A 223 14.26 -22.46 -18.81
C GLY A 223 12.76 -22.24 -18.64
N CYS A 224 12.28 -22.10 -17.39
CA CYS A 224 10.88 -21.79 -17.15
C CYS A 224 10.47 -20.39 -17.61
N ALA A 225 11.42 -19.46 -17.70
CA ALA A 225 11.20 -18.14 -18.30
C ALA A 225 11.05 -18.17 -19.83
N GLY A 226 11.36 -19.30 -20.48
CA GLY A 226 11.40 -19.40 -21.95
C GLY A 226 12.55 -18.61 -22.57
N LEU A 227 13.63 -18.35 -21.82
CA LEU A 227 14.75 -17.50 -22.23
C LEU A 227 16.02 -18.29 -22.62
N ILE A 228 15.94 -19.62 -22.68
CA ILE A 228 16.99 -20.48 -23.23
C ILE A 228 16.66 -20.72 -24.71
N SER A 229 17.48 -20.20 -25.62
CA SER A 229 17.32 -20.44 -27.06
C SER A 229 17.55 -21.92 -27.38
N GLU A 230 16.74 -22.53 -28.25
CA GLU A 230 16.86 -23.97 -28.62
C GLU A 230 18.06 -24.23 -29.56
N ASP A 231 18.32 -23.32 -30.48
CA ASP A 231 19.39 -23.45 -31.49
C ASP A 231 20.58 -22.54 -31.18
N SER A 232 21.33 -22.85 -30.12
CA SER A 232 22.52 -22.08 -29.74
C SER A 232 23.80 -22.92 -29.83
N GLU A 233 24.85 -22.32 -30.39
CA GLU A 233 26.21 -22.87 -30.35
C GLU A 233 26.99 -22.43 -29.11
N ASP A 234 26.44 -21.52 -28.32
CA ASP A 234 27.06 -21.03 -27.10
C ASP A 234 27.14 -22.14 -26.04
N VAL A 235 28.35 -22.40 -25.53
CA VAL A 235 28.64 -23.48 -24.59
C VAL A 235 27.83 -23.34 -23.29
N TYR A 236 27.69 -22.12 -22.77
CA TYR A 236 26.94 -21.87 -21.55
C TYR A 236 25.44 -22.10 -21.77
N ILE A 237 24.91 -21.66 -22.92
CA ILE A 237 23.51 -21.89 -23.27
C ILE A 237 23.22 -23.39 -23.45
N ARG A 238 24.10 -24.14 -24.13
CA ARG A 238 23.99 -25.60 -24.26
C ARG A 238 24.00 -26.31 -22.90
N GLN A 239 24.82 -25.83 -21.97
CA GLN A 239 24.82 -26.36 -20.61
C GLN A 239 23.50 -26.09 -19.88
N LEU A 240 22.95 -24.88 -19.97
CA LEU A 240 21.63 -24.56 -19.41
C LEU A 240 20.53 -25.43 -20.03
N GLN A 241 20.55 -25.68 -21.33
CA GLN A 241 19.60 -26.56 -22.01
C GLN A 241 19.65 -27.99 -21.46
N GLN A 242 20.86 -28.55 -21.32
CA GLN A 242 21.05 -29.92 -20.83
C GLN A 242 20.52 -30.06 -19.40
N GLU A 243 20.90 -29.15 -18.51
CA GLU A 243 20.41 -29.13 -17.13
C GLU A 243 18.89 -28.94 -17.08
N PHE A 244 18.36 -27.98 -17.85
CA PHE A 244 16.92 -27.70 -17.85
C PHE A 244 16.10 -28.87 -18.40
N ARG A 245 16.57 -29.57 -19.43
CA ARG A 245 15.87 -30.75 -19.97
C ARG A 245 15.69 -31.82 -18.89
N PHE A 246 16.75 -32.11 -18.14
CA PHE A 246 16.69 -33.07 -17.04
C PHE A 246 15.80 -32.58 -15.89
N LEU A 247 15.99 -31.34 -15.44
CA LEU A 247 15.26 -30.78 -14.29
C LEU A 247 13.78 -30.55 -14.59
N SER A 248 13.45 -30.12 -15.82
CA SER A 248 12.08 -29.93 -16.27
C SER A 248 11.32 -31.25 -16.29
N ALA A 249 11.92 -32.34 -16.78
CA ALA A 249 11.34 -33.68 -16.69
C ALA A 249 11.17 -34.14 -15.23
N LYS A 250 12.20 -33.96 -14.39
CA LYS A 250 12.19 -34.35 -12.97
C LYS A 250 11.08 -33.66 -12.17
N TYR A 251 10.82 -32.38 -12.45
CA TYR A 251 9.86 -31.54 -11.70
C TYR A 251 8.57 -31.24 -12.47
N LYS A 252 8.35 -31.87 -13.63
CA LYS A 252 7.16 -31.70 -14.48
C LYS A 252 6.90 -30.23 -14.85
N LEU A 253 7.92 -29.53 -15.34
CA LEU A 253 7.88 -28.10 -15.64
C LEU A 253 7.56 -27.79 -17.12
N HIS A 254 7.49 -28.81 -18.00
CA HIS A 254 7.37 -28.63 -19.46
C HIS A 254 6.14 -27.82 -19.88
N ASP A 255 4.97 -28.01 -19.25
CA ASP A 255 3.71 -27.34 -19.63
C ASP A 255 3.56 -25.97 -18.99
N ARG A 256 4.55 -25.56 -18.19
CA ARG A 256 4.50 -24.34 -17.37
C ARG A 256 5.52 -23.30 -17.83
N ILE A 257 6.19 -23.54 -18.96
CA ILE A 257 7.17 -22.62 -19.53
C ILE A 257 6.48 -21.31 -19.98
N MET A 258 7.08 -20.18 -19.62
CA MET A 258 6.62 -18.84 -20.01
C MET A 258 7.03 -18.51 -21.44
N GLN A 259 6.34 -17.54 -22.03
CA GLN A 259 6.63 -17.05 -23.37
C GLN A 259 7.60 -15.85 -23.31
N PRO A 260 8.56 -15.73 -24.26
CA PRO A 260 9.54 -14.64 -24.24
C PRO A 260 8.95 -13.22 -24.19
N HIS A 261 7.78 -13.01 -24.81
CA HIS A 261 7.13 -11.69 -24.91
C HIS A 261 6.56 -11.17 -23.59
N GLU A 262 6.47 -12.02 -22.57
CA GLU A 262 6.06 -11.64 -21.22
C GLU A 262 7.11 -10.74 -20.55
N TRP A 263 8.38 -10.94 -20.90
CA TRP A 263 9.51 -10.18 -20.39
C TRP A 263 9.68 -8.87 -21.14
N LYS A 264 9.65 -7.76 -20.41
CA LYS A 264 9.71 -6.41 -20.98
C LYS A 264 11.14 -5.87 -20.90
N TYR A 265 11.69 -5.49 -22.06
CA TYR A 265 13.03 -4.90 -22.22
C TYR A 265 13.00 -3.41 -22.55
N ALA A 266 11.93 -2.94 -23.17
CA ALA A 266 11.82 -1.56 -23.62
C ALA A 266 11.97 -0.58 -22.44
N ARG A 267 12.73 0.50 -22.67
CA ARG A 267 13.03 1.57 -21.69
C ARG A 267 13.90 1.14 -20.50
N LEU A 268 14.46 -0.08 -20.51
CA LEU A 268 15.45 -0.52 -19.55
C LEU A 268 16.87 -0.25 -20.06
N ARG A 269 17.79 0.01 -19.13
CA ARG A 269 19.23 -0.08 -19.40
C ARG A 269 19.66 -1.56 -19.30
N PRO A 270 20.75 -1.98 -19.97
CA PRO A 270 21.19 -3.38 -19.97
C PRO A 270 21.31 -4.03 -18.59
N ALA A 271 21.80 -3.31 -17.58
CA ALA A 271 21.91 -3.81 -16.20
C ALA A 271 20.56 -4.12 -15.52
N GLY A 272 19.46 -3.55 -16.03
CA GLY A 272 18.11 -3.79 -15.55
C GLY A 272 17.33 -4.84 -16.35
N PHE A 273 17.93 -5.43 -17.40
CA PHE A 273 17.24 -6.41 -18.23
C PHE A 273 16.83 -7.65 -17.43
N PRO A 274 15.68 -8.28 -17.75
CA PRO A 274 15.19 -9.48 -17.07
C PRO A 274 16.23 -10.60 -16.96
N THR A 275 17.03 -10.81 -17.99
CA THR A 275 18.13 -11.79 -18.02
C THR A 275 19.17 -11.53 -16.94
N VAL A 276 19.65 -10.28 -16.83
CA VAL A 276 20.63 -9.88 -15.82
C VAL A 276 20.02 -9.98 -14.42
N ARG A 277 18.78 -9.49 -14.24
CA ARG A 277 18.05 -9.58 -12.96
C ARG A 277 17.84 -11.02 -12.51
N MET A 278 17.53 -11.91 -13.44
CA MET A 278 17.32 -13.34 -13.16
C MET A 278 18.63 -14.04 -12.76
N ALA A 279 19.75 -13.70 -13.41
CA ALA A 279 21.06 -14.21 -13.01
C ALA A 279 21.50 -13.69 -11.63
N GLN A 280 21.21 -12.43 -11.33
CA GLN A 280 21.42 -11.86 -10.00
C GLN A 280 20.55 -12.56 -8.96
N PHE A 281 19.26 -12.77 -9.27
CA PHE A 281 18.34 -13.49 -8.40
C PHE A 281 18.81 -14.93 -8.13
N ALA A 282 19.22 -15.67 -9.18
CA ALA A 282 19.81 -17.01 -9.05
C ALA A 282 20.98 -17.04 -8.06
N ARG A 283 21.88 -16.05 -8.15
CA ARG A 283 23.01 -15.90 -7.24
C ARG A 283 22.57 -15.68 -5.79
N LEU A 284 21.58 -14.80 -5.57
CA LEU A 284 21.05 -14.54 -4.23
C LEU A 284 20.43 -15.81 -3.62
N LEU A 285 19.68 -16.58 -4.40
CA LEU A 285 19.04 -17.82 -3.94
C LEU A 285 20.08 -18.88 -3.53
N CYS A 286 21.22 -18.96 -4.24
CA CYS A 286 22.31 -19.86 -3.87
C CYS A 286 23.04 -19.43 -2.59
N ASN A 287 23.17 -18.12 -2.36
CA ASN A 287 24.02 -17.59 -1.30
C ASN A 287 23.31 -17.40 0.05
N THR A 288 21.97 -17.41 0.11
CA THR A 288 21.21 -16.99 1.29
C THR A 288 20.82 -18.11 2.24
N GLY A 289 20.67 -19.36 1.81
CA GLY A 289 20.23 -20.44 2.71
C GLY A 289 18.86 -20.19 3.40
N GLY A 290 18.06 -19.25 2.87
CA GLY A 290 16.82 -18.74 3.47
C GLY A 290 16.83 -17.21 3.59
N PHE A 291 16.22 -16.51 2.63
CA PHE A 291 16.19 -15.04 2.59
C PHE A 291 15.44 -14.44 3.78
N LEU A 292 14.27 -15.01 4.12
CA LEU A 292 13.43 -14.51 5.20
C LEU A 292 14.17 -14.51 6.54
N ASN A 293 14.78 -15.65 6.89
CA ASN A 293 15.49 -15.77 8.15
C ASN A 293 16.59 -14.70 8.27
N ARG A 294 17.38 -14.48 7.20
CA ARG A 294 18.42 -13.44 7.21
C ARG A 294 17.85 -12.05 7.42
N VAL A 295 16.75 -11.71 6.75
CA VAL A 295 16.06 -10.44 6.95
C VAL A 295 15.57 -10.29 8.40
N VAL A 296 14.99 -11.35 8.98
CA VAL A 296 14.46 -11.31 10.35
C VAL A 296 15.56 -11.19 11.39
N VAL A 297 16.69 -11.90 11.24
CA VAL A 297 17.77 -11.87 12.24
C VAL A 297 18.76 -10.72 12.07
N SER A 298 18.78 -10.05 10.91
CA SER A 298 19.65 -8.88 10.72
C SER A 298 19.26 -7.78 11.70
N GLU A 299 20.23 -7.29 12.46
CA GLU A 299 20.03 -6.20 13.45
C GLU A 299 20.38 -4.86 12.83
N HIS A 300 21.44 -4.83 12.02
CA HIS A 300 21.95 -3.60 11.40
C HIS A 300 21.57 -3.48 9.92
N PHE A 301 21.33 -2.26 9.46
CA PHE A 301 20.98 -1.99 8.05
C PHE A 301 22.05 -2.48 7.06
N ASN A 302 23.33 -2.42 7.44
CA ASN A 302 24.42 -2.91 6.59
C ASN A 302 24.33 -4.42 6.32
N GLU A 303 23.85 -5.22 7.27
CA GLU A 303 23.73 -6.68 7.12
C GLU A 303 22.70 -7.04 6.05
N VAL A 304 21.53 -6.39 6.07
CA VAL A 304 20.51 -6.61 5.04
C VAL A 304 20.97 -6.08 3.68
N ARG A 305 21.68 -4.95 3.65
CA ARG A 305 22.25 -4.42 2.41
C ARG A 305 23.31 -5.35 1.81
N ASP A 306 24.08 -6.02 2.65
CA ASP A 306 25.09 -6.99 2.22
C ASP A 306 24.48 -8.24 1.57
N LEU A 307 23.24 -8.61 1.91
CA LEU A 307 22.51 -9.68 1.21
C LEU A 307 22.33 -9.39 -0.28
N PHE A 308 22.28 -8.11 -0.65
CA PHE A 308 22.09 -7.64 -2.01
C PHE A 308 23.41 -7.25 -2.71
N ARG A 309 24.57 -7.44 -2.07
CA ARG A 309 25.89 -7.31 -2.72
C ARG A 309 26.17 -8.53 -3.59
N ILE A 310 25.41 -8.65 -4.68
CA ILE A 310 25.42 -9.80 -5.58
C ILE A 310 26.01 -9.45 -6.95
N SER A 311 26.92 -10.32 -7.41
CA SER A 311 27.38 -10.36 -8.79
C SER A 311 26.83 -11.61 -9.46
N GLN A 312 26.19 -11.43 -10.61
CA GLN A 312 25.75 -12.51 -11.48
C GLN A 312 26.92 -13.42 -11.92
N SER A 313 26.58 -14.58 -12.51
CA SER A 313 27.57 -15.54 -13.04
C SER A 313 28.47 -14.92 -14.10
N THR A 314 29.63 -15.54 -14.34
CA THR A 314 30.64 -15.03 -15.30
C THR A 314 30.06 -14.76 -16.68
N TYR A 315 29.19 -15.64 -17.17
CA TYR A 315 28.53 -15.44 -18.45
C TYR A 315 27.72 -14.13 -18.49
N TRP A 316 26.85 -13.89 -17.49
CA TRP A 316 26.00 -12.69 -17.42
C TRP A 316 26.74 -11.41 -16.98
N ARG A 317 28.02 -11.49 -16.61
CA ARG A 317 28.91 -10.31 -16.55
C ARG A 317 29.36 -9.86 -17.94
N GLU A 318 29.33 -10.76 -18.92
CA GLU A 318 29.73 -10.47 -20.31
C GLU A 318 28.54 -10.41 -21.26
N HIS A 319 27.34 -10.78 -20.82
CA HIS A 319 26.13 -10.86 -21.64
C HIS A 319 24.97 -10.20 -20.90
N PHE A 320 24.18 -9.38 -21.60
CA PHE A 320 22.85 -8.95 -21.14
C PHE A 320 21.73 -9.49 -22.06
N ILE A 321 22.09 -10.03 -23.22
CA ILE A 321 21.24 -10.83 -24.11
C ILE A 321 21.98 -12.16 -24.33
N ALA A 322 21.28 -13.28 -24.23
CA ALA A 322 21.87 -14.60 -24.45
C ALA A 322 22.52 -14.69 -25.85
N GLY A 323 23.72 -15.27 -25.92
CA GLY A 323 24.50 -15.47 -27.15
C GLY A 323 25.11 -14.21 -27.74
N ARG A 324 24.91 -13.03 -27.13
CA ARG A 324 25.44 -11.75 -27.63
C ARG A 324 26.34 -11.09 -26.59
N LYS A 325 27.65 -11.21 -26.81
CA LYS A 325 28.66 -10.60 -25.95
C LYS A 325 28.51 -9.08 -25.92
N ALA A 326 28.47 -8.52 -24.72
CA ALA A 326 28.39 -7.10 -24.47
C ALA A 326 29.73 -6.41 -24.79
N ARG A 327 29.67 -5.17 -25.28
CA ARG A 327 30.87 -4.35 -25.53
C ARG A 327 31.60 -3.94 -24.25
N LYS A 328 30.88 -3.87 -23.13
CA LYS A 328 31.40 -3.54 -21.80
C LYS A 328 30.86 -4.55 -20.79
N PRO A 329 31.60 -4.84 -19.70
CA PRO A 329 31.11 -5.69 -18.64
C PRO A 329 29.78 -5.16 -18.09
N VAL A 330 28.83 -6.07 -17.88
CA VAL A 330 27.55 -5.78 -17.22
C VAL A 330 27.83 -5.61 -15.74
N PRO A 331 27.45 -4.46 -15.14
CA PRO A 331 27.72 -4.21 -13.72
C PRO A 331 26.96 -5.19 -12.82
N ALA A 332 27.46 -5.35 -11.60
CA ALA A 332 26.76 -6.06 -10.52
C ALA A 332 25.49 -5.31 -10.08
N LEU A 333 24.76 -5.85 -9.11
CA LEU A 333 23.61 -5.14 -8.54
C LEU A 333 24.08 -3.83 -7.89
N GLY A 334 23.66 -2.70 -8.47
CA GLY A 334 23.99 -1.37 -7.94
C GLY A 334 23.25 -1.07 -6.64
N GLN A 335 23.80 -0.14 -5.86
CA GLN A 335 23.26 0.24 -4.54
C GLN A 335 21.79 0.71 -4.63
N GLU A 336 21.45 1.58 -5.58
CA GLU A 336 20.05 2.03 -5.76
C GLU A 336 19.08 0.86 -6.00
N ALA A 337 19.51 -0.16 -6.75
CA ALA A 337 18.68 -1.32 -7.00
C ALA A 337 18.56 -2.23 -5.77
N ALA A 338 19.61 -2.33 -4.96
CA ALA A 338 19.57 -3.01 -3.66
C ALA A 338 18.64 -2.29 -2.68
N ASP A 339 18.75 -0.96 -2.58
CA ASP A 339 17.91 -0.13 -1.71
C ASP A 339 16.43 -0.27 -2.11
N LEU A 340 16.12 -0.27 -3.41
CA LEU A 340 14.75 -0.52 -3.90
C LEU A 340 14.23 -1.91 -3.52
N LEU A 341 15.08 -2.94 -3.51
CA LEU A 341 14.69 -4.28 -3.06
C LEU A 341 14.48 -4.33 -1.54
N ILE A 342 15.27 -3.58 -0.77
CA ILE A 342 15.05 -3.48 0.68
C ILE A 342 13.71 -2.80 0.96
N VAL A 343 13.46 -1.66 0.33
CA VAL A 343 12.23 -0.86 0.49
C VAL A 343 10.98 -1.65 0.09
N ASN A 344 11.01 -2.37 -1.04
CA ASN A 344 9.81 -3.03 -1.58
C ASN A 344 9.69 -4.51 -1.15
N ALA A 345 10.79 -5.20 -0.86
CA ALA A 345 10.78 -6.61 -0.50
C ALA A 345 11.06 -6.85 0.99
N ALA A 346 12.23 -6.46 1.49
CA ALA A 346 12.66 -6.83 2.84
C ALA A 346 11.85 -6.14 3.94
N VAL A 347 11.61 -4.83 3.81
CA VAL A 347 10.86 -4.01 4.78
C VAL A 347 9.41 -4.51 4.91
N PRO A 348 8.62 -4.68 3.82
CA PRO A 348 7.29 -5.26 3.93
C PRO A 348 7.24 -6.66 4.56
N LEU A 349 8.23 -7.53 4.26
CA LEU A 349 8.31 -8.85 4.88
C LEU A 349 8.53 -8.78 6.39
N LEU A 350 9.36 -7.85 6.86
CA LEU A 350 9.52 -7.60 8.29
C LEU A 350 8.22 -7.15 8.94
N VAL A 351 7.49 -6.22 8.32
CA VAL A 351 6.22 -5.72 8.85
C VAL A 351 5.17 -6.83 8.90
N ALA A 352 5.07 -7.66 7.85
CA ALA A 352 4.19 -8.83 7.86
C ALA A 352 4.57 -9.82 8.98
N CYS A 353 5.87 -10.07 9.21
CA CYS A 353 6.32 -10.90 10.31
C CYS A 353 6.00 -10.28 11.68
N SER A 354 6.17 -8.97 11.83
CA SER A 354 5.82 -8.21 13.04
C SER A 354 4.37 -8.44 13.44
N ARG A 355 3.45 -8.30 12.47
CA ARG A 355 2.01 -8.51 12.67
C ARG A 355 1.69 -9.95 13.03
N GLN A 356 2.18 -10.92 12.25
CA GLN A 356 1.88 -12.34 12.47
C GLN A 356 2.41 -12.85 13.81
N ARG A 357 3.61 -12.40 14.21
CA ARG A 357 4.29 -12.87 15.43
C ARG A 357 4.00 -12.01 16.66
N GLN A 358 3.27 -10.90 16.49
CA GLN A 358 3.04 -9.88 17.53
C GLN A 358 4.36 -9.35 18.13
N GLN A 359 5.34 -9.08 17.26
CA GLN A 359 6.67 -8.59 17.63
C GLN A 359 6.86 -7.16 17.10
N PRO A 360 6.47 -6.12 17.88
CA PRO A 360 6.52 -4.72 17.43
C PRO A 360 7.94 -4.24 17.11
N GLU A 361 8.98 -4.85 17.68
CA GLU A 361 10.38 -4.50 17.45
C GLU A 361 10.78 -4.69 15.98
N LEU A 362 10.12 -5.61 15.26
CA LEU A 362 10.33 -5.82 13.83
C LEU A 362 9.76 -4.66 12.98
N LEU A 363 8.70 -4.01 13.42
CA LEU A 363 8.16 -2.80 12.78
C LEU A 363 9.11 -1.62 13.01
N ASP A 364 9.60 -1.44 14.24
CA ASP A 364 10.58 -0.40 14.56
C ASP A 364 11.85 -0.56 13.72
N LYS A 365 12.34 -1.80 13.59
CA LYS A 365 13.46 -2.13 12.70
C LYS A 365 13.17 -1.80 11.24
N ALA A 366 11.97 -2.11 10.75
CA ALA A 366 11.58 -1.81 9.38
C ALA A 366 11.57 -0.30 9.10
N ILE A 367 11.08 0.50 10.04
CA ILE A 367 11.10 1.97 9.96
C ILE A 367 12.54 2.49 10.02
N TYR A 368 13.36 1.97 10.93
CA TYR A 368 14.79 2.29 11.02
C TYR A 368 15.52 2.01 9.70
N TRP A 369 15.32 0.85 9.07
CA TRP A 369 15.95 0.55 7.78
C TRP A 369 15.53 1.54 6.68
N LEU A 370 14.29 2.00 6.67
CA LEU A 370 13.84 3.04 5.74
C LEU A 370 14.48 4.41 6.03
N SER A 371 14.84 4.73 7.29
CA SER A 371 15.53 5.98 7.61
C SER A 371 17.00 5.99 7.17
N GLU A 372 17.63 4.81 7.02
CA GLU A 372 19.02 4.66 6.59
C GLU A 372 19.20 4.78 5.06
N ILE A 373 18.12 4.71 4.29
CA ILE A 373 18.15 4.82 2.83
C ILE A 373 17.84 6.26 2.43
N SER A 374 18.57 6.80 1.45
CA SER A 374 18.30 8.14 0.91
C SER A 374 16.94 8.21 0.21
N ALA A 375 16.28 9.36 0.30
CA ALA A 375 15.01 9.61 -0.39
C ALA A 375 15.12 9.35 -1.89
N GLU A 376 14.08 8.73 -2.45
CA GLU A 376 13.98 8.54 -3.90
C GLU A 376 13.76 9.88 -4.62
N ASP A 377 14.42 10.04 -5.76
CA ASP A 377 14.14 11.13 -6.70
C ASP A 377 13.22 10.63 -7.83
N ASN A 378 11.96 11.06 -7.79
CA ASN A 378 11.00 10.79 -8.84
C ASN A 378 10.08 12.01 -9.05
N ARG A 379 9.16 11.90 -10.01
CA ARG A 379 8.24 13.01 -10.34
C ARG A 379 7.43 13.49 -9.13
N ILE A 380 6.97 12.55 -8.29
CA ILE A 380 6.12 12.84 -7.12
C ILE A 380 6.94 13.54 -6.04
N THR A 381 8.13 13.05 -5.71
CA THR A 381 8.96 13.68 -4.67
C THR A 381 9.44 15.07 -5.10
N ARG A 382 9.68 15.30 -6.40
CA ARG A 382 9.96 16.64 -6.94
C ARG A 382 8.77 17.59 -6.88
N GLU A 383 7.55 17.10 -7.12
CA GLU A 383 6.31 17.87 -6.98
C GLU A 383 6.06 18.29 -5.52
N TRP A 384 6.31 17.40 -4.56
CA TRP A 384 6.27 17.76 -3.14
C TRP A 384 7.37 18.76 -2.75
N ALA A 385 8.57 18.61 -3.31
CA ALA A 385 9.67 19.53 -3.06
C ALA A 385 9.38 20.95 -3.57
N SER A 386 8.64 21.11 -4.68
CA SER A 386 8.20 22.43 -5.16
C SER A 386 7.15 23.09 -4.26
N LEU A 387 6.41 22.29 -3.48
CA LEU A 387 5.50 22.77 -2.44
C LEU A 387 6.21 23.08 -1.10
N GLY A 388 7.52 22.88 -1.03
CA GLY A 388 8.32 23.08 0.19
C GLY A 388 8.39 21.87 1.12
N MET A 389 7.82 20.71 0.72
CA MET A 389 7.98 19.45 1.46
C MET A 389 9.20 18.68 0.93
N ARG A 390 10.37 18.97 1.50
CA ARG A 390 11.62 18.31 1.14
C ARG A 390 11.97 17.22 2.13
N VAL A 391 12.39 16.08 1.62
CA VAL A 391 12.62 14.87 2.40
C VAL A 391 14.01 14.30 2.15
N LYS A 392 14.53 13.52 3.11
CA LYS A 392 15.91 13.01 3.06
C LYS A 392 15.99 11.48 3.06
N THR A 393 14.96 10.81 3.56
CA THR A 393 14.97 9.36 3.74
C THR A 393 13.99 8.64 2.85
N ALA A 394 14.18 7.34 2.63
CA ALA A 394 13.22 6.50 1.94
C ALA A 394 11.90 6.38 2.71
N ALA A 395 11.93 6.42 4.05
CA ALA A 395 10.72 6.48 4.87
C ALA A 395 9.82 7.64 4.40
N ASP A 396 10.40 8.83 4.31
CA ASP A 396 9.69 10.02 3.88
C ASP A 396 9.26 9.96 2.40
N SER A 397 10.14 9.53 1.48
CA SER A 397 9.80 9.47 0.05
C SER A 397 8.67 8.47 -0.22
N GLN A 398 8.71 7.31 0.44
CA GLN A 398 7.66 6.30 0.34
C GLN A 398 6.33 6.82 0.93
N ALA A 399 6.37 7.57 2.02
CA ALA A 399 5.22 8.23 2.60
C ALA A 399 4.61 9.28 1.65
N LEU A 400 5.44 10.13 1.04
CA LEU A 400 4.98 11.12 0.05
C LEU A 400 4.35 10.47 -1.19
N ILE A 401 4.90 9.34 -1.65
CA ILE A 401 4.32 8.55 -2.73
C ILE A 401 2.96 7.97 -2.31
N GLU A 402 2.82 7.48 -1.08
CA GLU A 402 1.55 6.98 -0.55
C GLU A 402 0.51 8.10 -0.45
N TRP A 403 0.89 9.25 0.11
CA TRP A 403 0.05 10.44 0.23
C TRP A 403 -0.46 10.86 -1.14
N PHE A 404 0.45 11.01 -2.11
CA PHE A 404 0.12 11.47 -3.44
C PHE A 404 -0.88 10.54 -4.15
N ASN A 405 -0.62 9.23 -4.12
CA ASN A 405 -1.42 8.27 -4.89
C ASN A 405 -2.75 7.92 -4.21
N ASN A 406 -2.81 7.86 -2.87
CA ASN A 406 -3.99 7.38 -2.15
C ASN A 406 -4.84 8.47 -1.51
N TYR A 407 -4.36 9.73 -1.50
CA TYR A 407 -5.13 10.87 -0.99
C TYR A 407 -5.24 12.01 -2.00
N CYS A 408 -4.12 12.51 -2.53
CA CYS A 408 -4.14 13.68 -3.42
C CYS A 408 -4.83 13.35 -4.76
N THR A 409 -4.36 12.30 -5.43
CA THR A 409 -4.91 11.82 -6.71
C THR A 409 -6.42 11.53 -6.64
N PRO A 410 -6.94 10.79 -5.64
CA PRO A 410 -8.38 10.59 -5.46
C PRO A 410 -9.10 11.71 -4.72
N ARG A 411 -8.43 12.84 -4.41
CA ARG A 411 -8.99 14.02 -3.71
C ARG A 411 -9.62 13.75 -2.33
N ARG A 412 -9.08 12.80 -1.57
CA ARG A 412 -9.54 12.45 -0.19
C ARG A 412 -9.10 13.48 0.87
N CYS A 413 -9.35 14.77 0.62
CA CYS A 413 -8.92 15.87 1.49
C CYS A 413 -9.58 15.83 2.87
N LEU A 414 -10.81 15.32 2.98
CA LEU A 414 -11.53 15.17 4.24
C LEU A 414 -10.91 14.11 5.17
N GLU A 415 -10.15 13.18 4.59
CA GLU A 415 -9.44 12.12 5.31
C GLU A 415 -7.95 12.45 5.48
N CYS A 416 -7.47 13.56 4.91
CA CYS A 416 -6.09 14.02 4.99
C CYS A 416 -5.93 15.01 6.14
N THR A 417 -4.90 14.87 6.98
CA THR A 417 -4.66 15.81 8.10
C THR A 417 -4.51 17.25 7.61
N VAL A 418 -3.82 17.46 6.49
CA VAL A 418 -3.60 18.77 5.86
C VAL A 418 -4.87 19.31 5.21
N GLY A 419 -5.59 18.48 4.46
CA GLY A 419 -6.86 18.87 3.84
C GLY A 419 -7.90 19.24 4.91
N GLY A 420 -8.00 18.42 5.95
CA GLY A 420 -8.82 18.68 7.12
C GLY A 420 -8.43 19.99 7.80
N ALA A 421 -7.15 20.26 8.04
CA ALA A 421 -6.70 21.52 8.63
C ALA A 421 -7.16 22.75 7.83
N LEU A 422 -7.03 22.72 6.50
CA LEU A 422 -7.45 23.81 5.63
C LEU A 422 -8.97 24.02 5.67
N ILE A 423 -9.76 22.95 5.61
CA ILE A 423 -11.23 23.04 5.64
C ILE A 423 -11.73 23.68 6.94
N ARG A 424 -10.99 23.53 8.03
CA ARG A 424 -11.38 23.97 9.38
C ARG A 424 -11.11 25.45 9.60
N GLY A 425 -10.28 26.07 8.75
CA GLY A 425 -9.67 27.36 9.04
C GLY A 425 -8.53 27.12 10.01
N THR A 426 -7.30 27.40 9.57
CA THR A 426 -6.05 27.13 10.30
C THR A 426 -6.06 27.64 11.73
#